data_AF-A0A0G0I652-F1
#
_entry.id   AF-A0A0G0I652-F1
#
_cell.length_a   1.000
_cell.length_b   1.000
_cell.length_c   1.000
_cell.angle_alpha   90.00
_cell.angle_beta   90.00
_cell.angle_gamma   90.00
#
_symmetry.space_group_name_H-M   'P 1'
#
loop_
_entity.id
_entity.type
_entity.pdbx_description
1 polymer ?
#
loop_
_entity_poly.entity_id
_entity_poly.type
_entity_poly.pdbx_seq_one_letter_code
_entity_poly.pdbx_strand_id
1 'polypeptide(L)' 'MQNITAEPILMQFSDESIEKFRMLYSQRFGKDLDRKTAFEYAQKLFRAIELTYVQMSVADFKNLQKRRKETKPDSHH' A
#
# COMPACT_ATOMS: atom_id res chain seq x y z
N MET A 1 -18.33 20.05 -1.54
CA MET A 1 -17.01 19.39 -1.54
C MET A 1 -16.68 19.08 -0.09
N GLN A 2 -16.71 17.81 0.31
CA GLN A 2 -16.36 17.43 1.69
C GLN A 2 -14.84 17.32 1.79
N ASN A 3 -14.24 18.12 2.68
CA ASN A 3 -12.84 18.05 3.05
C ASN A 3 -12.57 16.74 3.80
N ILE A 4 -12.15 15.71 3.07
CA ILE A 4 -11.65 14.45 3.63
C ILE A 4 -10.12 14.56 3.71
N THR A 5 -9.57 15.26 4.70
CA THR A 5 -8.09 15.44 4.71
C THR A 5 -7.38 15.37 6.07
N ALA A 6 -8.07 15.18 7.20
CA ALA A 6 -7.38 15.10 8.49
C ALA A 6 -7.50 13.74 9.20
N GLU A 7 -8.66 13.09 9.15
CA GLU A 7 -8.91 11.87 9.93
C GLU A 7 -8.30 10.56 9.38
N PRO A 8 -8.17 10.32 8.04
CA PRO A 8 -7.61 9.06 7.54
C PRO A 8 -6.09 8.92 7.75
N ILE A 9 -5.37 10.05 7.76
CA ILE A 9 -3.89 10.08 7.73
C ILE A 9 -3.31 9.70 9.10
N LEU A 10 -3.98 10.10 10.19
CA LEU A 10 -3.54 9.79 11.56
C LEU A 10 -3.69 8.29 11.89
N MET A 11 -4.72 7.62 11.36
CA MET A 11 -4.90 6.18 11.54
C MET A 11 -3.86 5.34 10.77
N GLN A 12 -3.25 5.93 9.73
CA GLN A 12 -2.32 5.26 8.83
C GLN A 12 -0.89 5.13 9.38
N PHE A 13 -0.48 6.02 10.28
CA PHE A 13 0.84 6.02 10.94
C PHE A 13 0.76 5.83 12.46
N SER A 14 -0.26 5.12 12.94
CA SER A 14 -0.35 4.74 14.35
C SER A 14 0.79 3.80 14.76
N ASP A 15 1.08 3.74 16.06
CA ASP A 15 2.08 2.82 16.61
C ASP A 15 1.88 1.37 16.15
N GLU A 16 0.62 0.94 16.08
CA GLU A 16 0.26 -0.39 15.60
C GLU A 16 0.58 -0.59 14.12
N SER A 17 0.33 0.41 13.27
CA SER A 17 0.62 0.32 11.84
C SER A 17 2.13 0.33 11.57
N ILE A 18 2.88 1.12 12.33
CA ILE A 18 4.36 1.14 12.27
C ILE A 18 4.93 -0.21 12.71
N GLU A 19 4.39 -0.83 13.76
CA GLU A 19 4.87 -2.14 14.20
C GLU A 19 4.59 -3.23 13.17
N LYS A 20 3.39 -3.22 12.57
CA LYS A 20 3.07 -4.12 11.45
C LYS A 20 4.01 -3.90 10.27
N PHE A 21 4.33 -2.66 9.94
CA PHE A 21 5.28 -2.35 8.86
C PHE A 21 6.67 -2.91 9.16
N ARG A 22 7.18 -2.76 10.38
CA ARG A 22 8.47 -3.33 10.82
C ARG A 22 8.50 -4.84 10.68
N MET A 23 7.46 -5.52 11.15
CA MET A 23 7.34 -6.98 11.05
C MET A 23 7.35 -7.43 9.58
N LEU A 24 6.56 -6.79 8.71
CA LEU A 24 6.51 -7.12 7.29
C LEU A 24 7.85 -6.87 6.59
N TYR A 25 8.52 -5.77 6.92
CA TYR A 25 9.83 -5.44 6.36
C TYR A 25 10.87 -6.49 6.75
N SER A 26 10.88 -6.90 8.02
CA SER A 26 11.77 -7.95 8.53
C SER A 26 11.51 -9.29 7.87
N GLN A 27 10.25 -9.72 7.79
CA GLN A 27 9.88 -10.97 7.11
C GLN A 27 10.26 -10.99 5.62
N ARG A 28 10.17 -9.84 4.94
CA ARG A 28 10.42 -9.76 3.49
C ARG A 28 11.89 -9.60 3.14
N PHE A 29 12.65 -8.87 3.96
CA PHE A 29 14.02 -8.46 3.65
C PHE A 29 15.07 -8.97 4.64
N GLY A 30 14.66 -9.67 5.70
CA GLY A 30 15.55 -10.19 6.74
C GLY A 30 16.24 -9.10 7.56
N LYS A 31 15.62 -7.91 7.66
CA LYS A 31 16.18 -6.74 8.34
C LYS A 31 15.17 -6.11 9.28
N ASP A 32 15.56 -5.95 10.54
CA ASP A 32 14.78 -5.19 11.49
C ASP A 32 15.04 -3.69 11.33
N LEU A 33 13.97 -2.91 11.38
CA LEU A 33 14.04 -1.45 11.38
C LEU A 33 13.89 -0.95 12.81
N ASP A 34 14.64 0.09 13.16
CA ASP A 34 14.29 0.91 14.30
C ASP A 34 12.99 1.69 14.01
N ARG A 35 12.35 2.19 15.07
CA ARG A 35 11.04 2.84 14.96
C ARG A 35 11.07 4.11 14.11
N LYS A 36 12.15 4.90 14.18
CA LYS A 36 12.28 6.15 13.42
C LYS A 36 12.43 5.85 11.93
N THR A 37 13.31 4.92 11.58
CA THR A 37 13.54 4.48 10.20
C THR A 37 12.27 3.86 9.61
N ALA A 38 11.55 3.04 10.40
CA ALA A 38 10.27 2.48 9.98
C ALA A 38 9.23 3.55 9.64
N PHE A 39 9.14 4.60 10.47
CA PHE A 39 8.25 5.73 10.23
C PHE A 39 8.62 6.49 8.95
N GLU A 40 9.89 6.83 8.76
CA GLU A 40 10.37 7.52 7.56
C GLU A 40 10.11 6.71 6.29
N TYR A 41 10.32 5.39 6.33
CA TYR A 41 10.10 4.51 5.18
C TYR A 41 8.62 4.36 4.86
N ALA A 42 7.78 4.19 5.89
CA ALA A 42 6.33 4.15 5.71
C ALA A 42 5.81 5.46 5.08
N GLN A 43 6.31 6.63 5.51
CA GLN A 43 5.96 7.92 4.93
C GLN A 43 6.37 8.03 3.45
N LYS A 44 7.60 7.62 3.11
CA LYS A 44 8.08 7.61 1.73
C LYS A 44 7.27 6.68 0.85
N LEU A 45 6.93 5.49 1.35
CA LEU A 45 6.07 4.53 0.65
C LEU A 45 4.70 5.12 0.39
N PHE A 46 4.07 5.73 1.39
CA PHE A 46 2.78 6.36 1.22
C PHE A 46 2.84 7.48 0.18
N ARG A 47 3.84 8.35 0.25
CA ARG A 47 4.03 9.42 -0.73
C ARG A 47 4.25 8.88 -2.14
N ALA A 48 5.01 7.80 -2.29
CA ALA A 48 5.20 7.13 -3.56
C ALA A 48 3.87 6.57 -4.10
N ILE A 49 3.04 5.97 -3.24
CA ILE A 49 1.69 5.52 -3.61
C ILE A 49 0.84 6.72 -4.04
N GLU A 50 0.80 7.82 -3.30
CA GLU A 50 0.04 9.02 -3.70
C GLU A 50 0.46 9.56 -5.07
N LEU A 51 1.78 9.59 -5.36
CA LEU A 51 2.32 10.13 -6.61
C LEU A 51 2.12 9.18 -7.80
N THR A 52 2.18 7.87 -7.55
CA THR A 52 2.09 6.84 -8.61
C THR A 52 0.68 6.32 -8.82
N TYR A 53 -0.18 6.43 -7.81
CA TYR A 53 -1.61 6.16 -7.92
C TYR A 53 -2.27 7.33 -8.67
N VAL A 54 -2.13 7.31 -10.00
CA VAL A 54 -3.11 7.96 -10.87
C VAL A 54 -4.47 7.47 -10.37
N GLN A 55 -5.41 8.38 -10.07
CA GLN A 55 -6.75 7.99 -9.61
C GLN A 55 -7.35 7.02 -10.62
N MET A 56 -7.16 5.72 -10.37
CA MET A 56 -7.73 4.67 -11.17
C MET A 56 -9.21 4.77 -10.89
N SER A 57 -9.99 5.15 -11.90
CA SER A 57 -11.43 5.21 -11.74
C SER A 57 -11.91 3.82 -11.31
N VAL A 58 -13.01 3.75 -10.57
CA VAL A 58 -13.63 2.47 -10.19
C VAL A 58 -13.88 1.59 -11.44
N ALA A 59 -14.11 2.22 -12.60
CA ALA A 59 -14.24 1.54 -13.88
C ALA A 59 -12.92 0.93 -14.37
N ASP A 60 -11.80 1.66 -14.31
CA ASP A 60 -10.48 1.16 -14.70
C ASP A 60 -10.02 0.01 -13.79
N PHE A 61 -10.31 0.10 -12.49
CA PHE A 61 -10.05 -0.99 -11.55
C PHE A 61 -10.88 -2.24 -11.88
N LYS A 62 -12.17 -2.09 -12.17
CA LYS A 62 -13.04 -3.20 -12.59
C LYS A 62 -12.56 -3.83 -13.90
N ASN A 63 -12.12 -3.02 -14.86
CA ASN A 63 -11.59 -3.48 -16.14
C ASN A 63 -10.25 -4.22 -15.96
N LEU A 64 -9.37 -3.74 -15.09
CA LEU A 64 -8.13 -4.44 -14.73
C LEU A 64 -8.40 -5.79 -14.06
N GLN A 65 -9.35 -5.84 -13.12
CA GLN A 65 -9.73 -7.10 -12.46
C GLN A 65 -10.39 -8.09 -13.40
N LYS A 66 -11.19 -7.61 -14.37
CA LYS A 66 -11.77 -8.45 -15.43
C LYS A 66 -10.66 -9.08 -16.28
N ARG A 67 -9.70 -8.28 -16.77
CA ARG A 67 -8.55 -8.77 -17.53
C ARG A 67 -7.73 -9.80 -16.75
N ARG A 68 -7.45 -9.58 -15.46
CA ARG A 68 -6.71 -10.53 -14.62
C ARG A 68 -7.41 -11.88 -14.41
N LYS A 69 -8.76 -11.90 -14.47
CA LYS A 69 -9.54 -13.14 -14.43
C LYS A 69 -9.52 -13.86 -15.78
N GLU A 70 -9.53 -13.11 -16.86
CA GLU A 70 -9.50 -13.62 -18.25
C GLU A 70 -8.11 -14.10 -18.67
N THR A 71 -7.04 -13.51 -18.12
CA THR A 71 -5.65 -13.93 -18.38
C THR A 71 -5.09 -14.79 -17.26
N LYS A 72 -5.92 -15.48 -16.46
CA LYS A 72 -5.39 -16.63 -15.70
C LYS A 72 -4.76 -17.55 -16.75
N PRO A 73 -3.46 -17.88 -16.65
CA PRO A 73 -2.91 -18.87 -17.56
C PRO A 73 -3.71 -20.13 -17.33
N ASP A 74 -4.33 -20.65 -18.39
CA ASP A 74 -4.77 -22.04 -18.39
C ASP A 74 -3.54 -22.85 -17.96
N SER A 75 -3.67 -23.53 -16.83
CA SER A 75 -2.78 -24.59 -16.42
C SER A 75 -2.87 -25.70 -17.47
N HIS A 76 -2.17 -25.50 -18.59
CA HIS A 76 -1.88 -26.49 -19.62
C HIS A 76 -0.36 -26.68 -19.65
N HIS A 77 0.15 -27.47 -18.72
CA HIS A 77 0.88 -28.72 -18.95
C HIS A 77 1.51 -29.23 -17.64
#